data_AF-A0A450WKT2-F1
#
_entry.id   AF-A0A450WKT2-F1
#
_cell.length_a   1.000
_cell.length_b   1.000
_cell.length_c   1.000
_cell.angle_alpha   90.00
_cell.angle_beta   90.00
_cell.angle_gamma   90.00
#
_symmetry.space_group_name_H-M   'P 1'
#
loop_
_entity.id
_entity.type
_entity.pdbx_description
1 polymer ?
#
loop_
_entity_poly.entity_id
_entity_poly.type
_entity_poly.pdbx_seq_one_letter_code
_entity_poly.pdbx_strand_id
1 'polypeptide(L)'
;MREQDFSELVKSIKQAGQIKRGEENPGRVFRYSTPDVKAIRHRLRVSQSEFAHMIGVGASTIQNWEQGRREPKGPAKALLRVAEKEPNAVIDALHVV
;
A
#
# COMPACT_ATOMS: atom_id res chain seq x y z
N MET A 1 8.37 23.64 -29.79
CA MET A 1 8.43 23.50 -28.32
C MET A 1 8.79 24.87 -27.77
N ARG A 2 8.12 25.35 -26.73
CA ARG A 2 8.48 26.66 -26.13
C ARG A 2 9.79 26.46 -25.35
N GLU A 3 10.64 27.48 -25.33
CA GLU A 3 11.93 27.45 -24.62
C GLU A 3 11.75 27.14 -23.13
N GLN A 4 10.68 27.67 -22.55
CA GLN A 4 10.30 27.42 -21.15
C GLN A 4 10.03 25.94 -20.87
N ASP A 5 9.28 25.26 -21.74
CA ASP A 5 8.97 23.82 -21.58
C ASP A 5 10.25 22.96 -21.65
N PHE A 6 11.17 23.32 -22.55
CA PHE A 6 12.44 22.62 -22.69
C PHE A 6 13.33 22.79 -21.45
N SER A 7 13.39 24.01 -20.91
CA SER A 7 14.15 24.33 -19.70
C SER A 7 13.62 23.55 -18.48
N GLU A 8 12.30 23.47 -18.32
CA GLU A 8 11.67 22.67 -17.27
C GLU A 8 11.98 21.18 -17.41
N LEU A 9 11.98 20.65 -18.65
CA LEU A 9 12.34 19.26 -18.91
C LEU A 9 13.78 18.96 -18.49
N VAL A 10 14.74 19.79 -18.91
CA VAL A 10 16.15 19.64 -18.55
C VAL A 10 16.35 19.70 -17.04
N LYS A 11 15.64 20.62 -16.36
CA LYS A 11 15.66 20.73 -14.90
C LYS A 11 15.17 19.43 -14.24
N SER A 12 14.01 18.92 -14.65
CA SER A 12 13.41 17.71 -14.06
C SER A 12 14.30 16.47 -14.22
N ILE A 13 14.98 16.31 -15.36
CA ILE A 13 15.88 15.17 -15.61
C ILE A 13 17.11 15.24 -14.68
N LYS A 14 17.68 16.44 -14.47
CA LYS A 14 18.78 16.64 -13.53
C LYS A 14 18.38 16.28 -12.11
N GLN A 15 17.23 16.78 -11.66
CA GLN A 15 16.66 16.47 -10.35
C GLN A 15 16.40 14.96 -10.19
N ALA A 16 15.85 14.30 -11.21
CA ALA A 16 15.65 12.84 -11.19
C ALA A 16 16.97 12.08 -11.01
N GLY A 17 18.05 12.54 -11.66
CA GLY A 17 19.39 11.97 -11.48
C GLY A 17 19.95 12.18 -10.07
N GLN A 18 19.80 13.38 -9.51
CA GLN A 18 20.24 13.71 -8.15
C GLN A 18 19.47 12.92 -7.10
N ILE A 19 18.15 12.79 -7.25
CA ILE A 19 17.29 11.97 -6.40
C ILE A 19 17.73 10.50 -6.45
N LYS A 20 17.99 9.96 -7.66
CA LYS A 20 18.44 8.57 -7.82
C LYS A 20 19.79 8.30 -7.15
N ARG A 21 20.68 9.30 -7.10
CA ARG A 21 21.99 9.22 -6.41
C ARG A 21 21.95 9.56 -4.92
N GLY A 22 20.80 10.02 -4.40
CA GLY A 22 20.66 10.45 -3.01
C GLY A 22 21.26 11.82 -2.69
N GLU A 23 21.54 12.64 -3.72
CA GLU A 23 22.08 14.00 -3.59
C GLU A 23 20.99 15.04 -3.33
N GLU A 24 19.73 14.72 -3.70
CA GLU A 24 18.55 15.56 -3.47
C GLU A 24 17.39 14.70 -2.95
N ASN A 25 16.57 15.26 -2.06
CA ASN A 25 15.38 14.57 -1.58
C ASN A 25 14.22 14.69 -2.59
N PRO A 26 13.44 13.62 -2.81
CA PRO A 26 12.23 13.71 -3.61
C PRO A 26 11.25 14.74 -3.02
N GLY A 27 10.57 15.50 -3.89
CA GLY A 27 9.56 16.47 -3.45
C GLY A 27 8.40 15.84 -2.66
N ARG A 28 8.09 14.56 -2.89
CA ARG A 28 7.13 13.80 -2.09
C ARG A 28 7.45 12.31 -2.10
N VAL A 29 7.34 11.67 -0.93
CA VAL A 29 7.43 10.22 -0.78
C VAL A 29 6.19 9.73 -0.04
N PHE A 30 5.48 8.77 -0.61
CA PHE A 30 4.39 8.08 0.08
C PHE A 30 4.95 6.81 0.72
N ARG A 31 5.15 6.85 2.05
CA ARG A 31 5.51 5.66 2.83
C ARG A 31 4.28 5.18 3.58
N TYR A 32 3.81 3.98 3.25
CA TYR A 32 2.80 3.29 4.06
C TYR A 32 3.53 2.47 5.12
N SER A 33 3.33 2.81 6.39
CA SER A 33 3.74 1.93 7.50
C SER A 33 3.11 0.55 7.30
N THR A 34 3.82 -0.50 7.71
CA THR A 34 3.25 -1.86 7.67
C THR A 34 2.07 -1.88 8.66
N PRO A 35 0.82 -2.06 8.18
CA PRO A 35 -0.33 -2.07 9.06
C PRO A 35 -0.30 -3.33 9.94
N ASP A 36 -0.73 -3.20 11.19
CA ASP A 36 -0.91 -4.35 12.08
C ASP A 36 -2.14 -5.15 11.63
N VAL A 37 -1.87 -6.19 10.83
CA VAL A 37 -2.89 -7.08 10.25
C VAL A 37 -3.76 -7.72 11.33
N LYS A 38 -3.13 -8.11 12.45
CA LYS A 38 -3.81 -8.76 13.56
C LYS A 38 -4.76 -7.79 14.24
N ALA A 39 -4.31 -6.57 14.54
CA ALA A 39 -5.14 -5.54 15.14
C ALA A 39 -6.35 -5.18 14.26
N ILE A 40 -6.14 -5.02 12.94
CA ILE A 40 -7.23 -4.75 11.98
C ILE A 40 -8.27 -5.87 12.04
N ARG A 41 -7.84 -7.12 11.92
CA ARG A 41 -8.75 -8.28 11.96
C ARG A 41 -9.54 -8.34 13.28
N HIS A 42 -8.87 -8.15 14.40
CA HIS A 42 -9.53 -8.18 15.71
C HIS A 42 -10.57 -7.07 15.86
N ARG A 43 -10.32 -5.88 15.31
CA ARG A 43 -11.29 -4.78 15.32
C ARG A 43 -12.54 -5.11 14.51
N LEU A 44 -12.38 -5.84 13.41
CA LEU A 44 -13.49 -6.31 12.58
C LEU A 44 -14.21 -7.54 13.16
N ARG A 45 -13.67 -8.15 14.22
CA ARG A 45 -14.24 -9.33 14.92
C ARG A 45 -14.47 -10.54 14.00
N VAL A 46 -13.56 -10.75 13.06
CA VAL A 46 -13.59 -11.89 12.13
C VAL A 46 -12.42 -12.85 12.37
N SER A 47 -12.61 -14.11 11.97
CA SER A 47 -11.56 -15.14 11.94
C SER A 47 -10.50 -14.84 10.87
N GLN A 48 -9.35 -15.52 10.95
CA GLN A 48 -8.29 -15.37 9.93
C GLN A 48 -8.77 -15.78 8.54
N SER A 49 -9.60 -16.82 8.43
CA SER A 49 -10.18 -17.28 7.17
C SER A 49 -11.17 -16.28 6.59
N GLU A 50 -12.07 -15.74 7.41
CA GLU A 50 -13.02 -14.72 6.96
C GLU A 50 -12.30 -13.44 6.53
N PHE A 51 -11.29 -13.00 7.28
CA PHE A 51 -10.49 -11.84 6.90
C PHE A 51 -9.70 -12.06 5.61
N ALA A 52 -9.12 -13.25 5.44
CA ALA A 52 -8.41 -13.62 4.22
C ALA A 52 -9.34 -13.60 3.01
N HIS A 53 -10.53 -14.18 3.15
CA HIS A 53 -11.57 -14.16 2.12
C HIS A 53 -12.00 -12.72 1.80
N MET A 54 -12.27 -11.92 2.83
CA MET A 54 -12.68 -10.52 2.71
C MET A 54 -11.72 -9.71 1.82
N ILE A 55 -10.40 -9.86 2.01
CA ILE A 55 -9.39 -9.10 1.25
C ILE A 55 -8.80 -9.86 0.05
N GLY A 56 -9.34 -11.03 -0.32
CA GLY A 56 -8.94 -11.78 -1.51
C GLY A 56 -7.55 -12.44 -1.43
N VAL A 57 -7.13 -12.91 -0.26
CA VAL A 57 -5.85 -13.64 -0.08
C VAL A 57 -6.06 -14.99 0.61
N GLY A 58 -5.04 -15.86 0.59
CA GLY A 58 -5.10 -17.12 1.33
C GLY A 58 -4.95 -16.94 2.85
N ALA A 59 -5.59 -17.78 3.66
CA ALA A 59 -5.49 -17.75 5.13
C ALA A 59 -4.05 -17.87 5.64
N SER A 60 -3.21 -18.66 4.95
CA SER A 60 -1.77 -18.77 5.24
C SER A 60 -1.02 -17.46 5.03
N THR A 61 -1.50 -16.58 4.16
CA THR A 61 -0.91 -15.23 3.96
C THR A 61 -1.19 -14.35 5.16
N ILE A 62 -2.43 -14.32 5.65
CA ILE A 62 -2.80 -13.60 6.88
C ILE A 62 -1.97 -14.12 8.05
N GLN A 63 -1.91 -15.44 8.23
CA GLN A 63 -1.12 -16.04 9.32
C GLN A 63 0.36 -15.64 9.25
N ASN A 64 0.98 -15.68 8.07
CA ASN A 64 2.38 -15.27 7.89
C ASN A 64 2.60 -13.79 8.23
N TRP A 65 1.64 -12.91 7.91
CA TRP A 65 1.70 -11.49 8.26
C TRP A 65 1.52 -11.26 9.76
N GLU A 66 0.51 -11.88 10.38
CA GLU A 66 0.24 -11.73 11.82
C GLU A 66 1.37 -12.29 12.70
N GLN A 67 2.14 -13.27 12.20
CA GLN A 67 3.31 -13.83 12.88
C GLN A 67 4.62 -13.12 12.52
N GLY A 68 4.61 -12.13 11.63
CA GLY A 68 5.82 -11.43 11.18
C GLY A 68 6.79 -12.25 10.33
N ARG A 69 6.38 -13.45 9.86
CA ARG A 69 7.21 -14.27 8.95
C ARG A 69 7.37 -13.63 7.57
N ARG A 70 6.37 -12.83 7.16
CA ARG A 70 6.39 -12.01 5.96
C ARG A 70 5.70 -10.68 6.24
N GLU A 71 6.00 -9.67 5.45
CA GLU A 71 5.29 -8.39 5.47
C GLU A 71 4.39 -8.22 4.24
N PRO A 72 3.21 -7.57 4.39
CA PRO A 72 2.43 -7.14 3.24
C PRO A 72 3.22 -6.13 2.39
N LYS A 73 3.17 -6.29 1.07
CA LYS A 73 3.84 -5.39 0.12
C LYS A 73 2.90 -4.29 -0.38
N GLY A 74 3.44 -3.24 -0.99
CA GLY A 74 2.75 -1.99 -1.40
C GLY A 74 1.22 -2.06 -1.59
N PRO A 75 0.70 -2.79 -2.59
CA PRO A 75 -0.75 -2.90 -2.82
C PRO A 75 -1.52 -3.54 -1.65
N ALA A 76 -0.96 -4.58 -1.03
CA ALA A 76 -1.56 -5.21 0.15
C ALA A 76 -1.60 -4.25 1.34
N LYS A 77 -0.56 -3.42 1.56
CA LYS A 77 -0.59 -2.38 2.60
C LYS A 77 -1.71 -1.37 2.36
N ALA A 78 -1.90 -0.96 1.10
CA ALA A 78 -2.99 -0.06 0.73
C ALA A 78 -4.36 -0.72 0.97
N LEU A 79 -4.56 -1.96 0.52
CA LEU A 79 -5.81 -2.69 0.72
C LEU A 79 -6.12 -2.92 2.20
N LEU A 80 -5.13 -3.28 3.02
CA LEU A 80 -5.28 -3.41 4.47
C LEU A 80 -5.69 -2.09 5.12
N ARG A 81 -5.20 -0.95 4.63
CA ARG A 81 -5.61 0.38 5.09
C ARG A 81 -7.06 0.70 4.73
N VAL A 82 -7.51 0.27 3.55
CA VAL A 82 -8.92 0.41 3.13
C VAL A 82 -9.78 -0.50 3.99
N ALA A 83 -9.42 -1.78 4.16
CA ALA A 83 -10.12 -2.72 5.04
C ALA A 83 -10.20 -2.23 6.48
N GLU A 84 -9.15 -1.55 6.96
CA GLU A 84 -9.13 -0.90 8.26
C GLU A 84 -10.21 0.20 8.35
N LYS A 85 -10.25 1.12 7.38
CA LYS A 85 -11.11 2.33 7.46
C LYS A 85 -12.54 2.11 6.97
N GLU A 86 -12.69 1.37 5.89
CA GLU A 86 -13.92 1.20 5.10
C GLU A 86 -14.06 -0.29 4.71
N PRO A 87 -14.33 -1.20 5.67
CA PRO A 87 -14.39 -2.64 5.41
C PRO A 87 -15.49 -3.01 4.40
N ASN A 88 -16.64 -2.33 4.42
CA ASN A 88 -17.73 -2.57 3.48
C ASN A 88 -17.32 -2.28 2.04
N ALA A 89 -16.54 -1.21 1.81
CA ALA A 89 -16.04 -0.88 0.46
C ALA A 89 -15.14 -1.98 -0.11
N VAL A 90 -14.40 -2.70 0.76
CA VAL A 90 -13.60 -3.87 0.32
C VAL A 90 -14.52 -5.04 -0.04
N ILE A 91 -15.54 -5.30 0.78
CA ILE A 91 -16.50 -6.38 0.53
C ILE A 91 -17.23 -6.13 -0.79
N ASP A 92 -17.82 -4.95 -0.95
CA ASP A 92 -18.58 -4.56 -2.14
C ASP A 92 -17.73 -4.57 -3.42
N ALA A 93 -16.44 -4.23 -3.32
CA ALA A 93 -15.55 -4.17 -4.47
C ALA A 93 -14.98 -5.53 -4.89
N LEU A 94 -14.79 -6.46 -3.95
CA LEU A 94 -14.14 -7.75 -4.20
C LEU A 94 -15.12 -8.92 -4.32
N HIS A 95 -16.32 -8.79 -3.74
CA HIS A 95 -17.32 -9.85 -3.71
C HIS A 95 -18.58 -9.38 -4.41
N VAL A 96 -19.06 -10.19 -5.34
CA VAL A 96 -20.35 -9.93 -6.00
C VAL A 96 -21.44 -10.38 -5.03
N VAL A 97 -22.28 -9.45 -4.60
CA VAL A 97 -23.54 -9.73 -3.90
C VAL A 97 -24.54 -10.32 -4.88
#